data_AF-A0A928Z9F7-F1
#
_entry.id   AF-A0A928Z9F7-F1
#
_cell.length_a   1.000
_cell.length_b   1.000
_cell.length_c   1.000
_cell.angle_alpha   90.00
_cell.angle_beta   90.00
_cell.angle_gamma   90.00
#
_symmetry.space_group_name_H-M   'P 1'
#
loop_
_entity.id
_entity.type
_entity.pdbx_description
1 polymer ?
#
loop_
_entity_poly.entity_id
_entity_poly.type
_entity_poly.pdbx_seq_one_letter_code
_entity_poly.pdbx_strand_id
1 'polypeptide(L)'
;MDLVSLQSGLDNISFVILFVTMLVYWVGAAFPGIKYLAGLGTTGMAVGNLCIAALLGARWIEAGYFPISNLYESLFFLTWGLTAVHLIAEGMSRSRLVGTVTAPVAMSITAFAALTLPADMR
;
A
#
# COMPACT_ATOMS: atom_id res chain seq x y z
N MET A 1 -13.83 15.30 14.43
CA MET A 1 -12.47 14.87 14.05
C MET A 1 -12.19 15.49 12.71
N ASP A 2 -11.00 16.04 12.48
CA ASP A 2 -10.66 16.65 11.20
C ASP A 2 -10.27 15.52 10.23
N LEU A 3 -11.24 15.02 9.45
CA LEU A 3 -11.04 13.89 8.54
C LEU A 3 -9.95 14.20 7.50
N VAL A 4 -9.80 15.46 7.11
CA VAL A 4 -8.76 15.92 6.20
C VAL A 4 -7.36 15.68 6.78
N SER A 5 -7.15 16.01 8.06
CA SER A 5 -5.87 15.76 8.75
C SER A 5 -5.55 14.26 8.86
N LEU A 6 -6.57 13.43 9.10
CA LEU A 6 -6.43 11.98 9.16
C LEU A 6 -6.05 11.39 7.81
N GLN A 7 -6.67 11.85 6.72
CA GLN A 7 -6.36 11.39 5.37
C GLN A 7 -4.93 11.71 4.98
N SER A 8 -4.47 12.94 5.22
CA SER A 8 -3.08 13.31 4.94
C SER A 8 -2.08 12.48 5.77
N GLY A 9 -2.43 12.16 7.02
CA GLY A 9 -1.64 11.25 7.85
C GLY A 9 -1.60 9.83 7.28
N LEU A 10 -2.74 9.26 6.92
CA LEU A 10 -2.86 7.90 6.38
C LEU A 10 -2.15 7.75 5.02
N ASP A 11 -2.23 8.75 4.15
CA ASP A 11 -1.50 8.79 2.87
C ASP A 11 0.01 8.66 3.11
N ASN A 12 0.59 9.58 3.88
CA ASN A 12 2.02 9.57 4.19
C ASN A 12 2.47 8.28 4.90
N ILE A 13 1.67 7.79 5.85
CA ILE A 13 1.95 6.55 6.56
C ILE A 13 1.93 5.35 5.60
N SER A 14 0.94 5.28 4.71
CA SER A 14 0.84 4.20 3.73
C SER A 14 2.04 4.19 2.76
N PHE A 15 2.47 5.37 2.30
CA PHE A 15 3.67 5.53 1.48
C PHE A 15 4.92 5.01 2.19
N VAL A 16 5.16 5.45 3.42
CA VAL A 16 6.35 5.04 4.20
C VAL A 16 6.33 3.54 4.48
N ILE A 17 5.17 2.98 4.86
CA ILE A 17 5.04 1.54 5.12
C ILE A 17 5.33 0.72 3.87
N LEU A 18 4.75 1.09 2.72
CA LEU A 18 4.98 0.35 1.48
C LEU A 18 6.43 0.48 0.99
N PHE A 19 7.06 1.64 1.19
CA PHE A 19 8.49 1.82 0.89
C PHE A 19 9.39 0.93 1.75
N VAL A 20 9.20 0.93 3.08
CA VAL A 20 9.95 0.07 3.99
C VAL A 20 9.68 -1.41 3.68
N THR A 21 8.43 -1.77 3.40
CA THR A 21 8.03 -3.13 3.05
C THR A 21 8.73 -3.62 1.77
N MET A 22 8.81 -2.78 0.73
CA MET A 22 9.58 -3.07 -0.48
C MET A 22 11.05 -3.38 -0.17
N LEU A 23 11.71 -2.56 0.66
CA LEU A 23 13.09 -2.79 1.06
C LEU A 23 13.24 -4.11 1.83
N VAL A 24 12.31 -4.41 2.75
CA VAL A 24 12.31 -5.68 3.50
C VAL A 24 12.18 -6.88 2.58
N TYR A 25 11.32 -6.83 1.56
CA TYR A 25 11.20 -7.90 0.57
C TYR A 25 12.49 -8.10 -0.24
N TRP A 26 13.11 -7.01 -0.70
CA TRP A 26 14.36 -7.09 -1.46
C TRP A 26 15.53 -7.60 -0.62
N VAL A 27 15.68 -7.13 0.63
CA VAL A 27 16.70 -7.64 1.56
C VAL A 27 16.43 -9.10 1.90
N GLY A 28 15.16 -9.48 2.12
CA GLY A 28 14.76 -10.86 2.39
C GLY A 28 14.96 -11.81 1.20
N ALA A 29 14.95 -11.29 -0.02
CA ALA A 29 15.32 -12.03 -1.23
C ALA A 29 16.83 -12.16 -1.40
N ALA A 30 17.60 -11.09 -1.13
CA ALA A 30 19.06 -11.08 -1.19
C ALA A 30 19.71 -11.95 -0.10
N PHE A 31 19.10 -12.03 1.08
CA PHE A 31 19.58 -12.81 2.23
C PHE A 31 18.55 -13.84 2.72
N PRO A 32 18.36 -14.97 2.00
CA PRO A 32 17.31 -15.95 2.31
C PRO A 32 17.39 -16.57 3.72
N GLY A 33 18.59 -16.58 4.32
CA GLY A 33 18.86 -17.15 5.64
C GLY A 33 18.17 -16.43 6.81
N ILE A 34 17.74 -15.17 6.64
CA ILE A 34 17.08 -14.40 7.70
C ILE A 34 15.56 -14.60 7.62
N LYS A 35 15.06 -15.67 8.25
CA LYS A 35 13.63 -16.05 8.20
C LYS A 35 12.68 -14.98 8.76
N TYR A 36 13.14 -14.14 9.68
CA TYR A 36 12.34 -13.06 10.27
C TYR A 36 11.88 -12.00 9.25
N LEU A 37 12.67 -11.74 8.21
CA LEU A 37 12.34 -10.74 7.18
C LEU A 37 11.09 -11.11 6.37
N ALA A 38 10.83 -12.42 6.19
CA ALA A 38 9.64 -12.87 5.47
C ALA A 38 8.36 -12.49 6.23
N GLY A 39 8.31 -12.79 7.54
CA GLY A 39 7.15 -12.40 8.37
C GLY A 39 6.98 -10.88 8.44
N LEU A 40 8.09 -10.14 8.59
CA LEU A 40 8.07 -8.69 8.66
C LEU A 40 7.57 -8.05 7.35
N GLY A 41 7.95 -8.59 6.18
CA GLY A 41 7.45 -8.15 4.87
C GLY A 41 5.94 -8.36 4.72
N THR A 42 5.43 -9.56 5.03
CA THR A 42 3.99 -9.85 4.97
C THR A 42 3.20 -8.98 5.95
N THR A 43 3.70 -8.80 7.18
CA THR A 43 3.08 -7.89 8.16
C THR A 43 3.08 -6.45 7.67
N GLY A 44 4.19 -5.96 7.12
CA GLY A 44 4.27 -4.61 6.54
C GLY A 44 3.26 -4.41 5.42
N MET A 45 3.11 -5.40 4.53
CA MET A 45 2.11 -5.35 3.46
C MET A 45 0.68 -5.34 4.00
N ALA A 46 0.38 -6.14 5.03
CA ALA A 46 -0.93 -6.18 5.67
C ALA A 46 -1.28 -4.85 6.35
N VAL A 47 -0.33 -4.25 7.07
CA VAL A 47 -0.53 -2.93 7.69
C VAL A 47 -0.73 -1.87 6.60
N GLY A 48 0.07 -1.88 5.53
CA GLY A 48 -0.10 -0.95 4.40
C GLY A 48 -1.48 -1.08 3.75
N ASN A 49 -1.95 -2.31 3.52
CA ASN A 49 -3.29 -2.57 2.98
C ASN A 49 -4.39 -2.00 3.89
N LEU A 50 -4.30 -2.21 5.21
CA LEU A 50 -5.27 -1.67 6.17
C LEU A 50 -5.23 -0.14 6.26
N CYS A 51 -4.04 0.47 6.18
CA CYS A 51 -3.90 1.93 6.12
C CYS A 51 -4.62 2.52 4.90
N ILE A 52 -4.45 1.90 3.73
CA ILE A 52 -5.13 2.35 2.50
C ILE A 52 -6.64 2.10 2.61
N ALA A 53 -7.08 0.97 3.18
CA ALA A 53 -8.49 0.72 3.42
C ALA A 53 -9.12 1.80 4.33
N ALA A 54 -8.40 2.19 5.38
CA ALA A 54 -8.82 3.27 6.28
C ALA A 54 -8.85 4.63 5.56
N LEU A 55 -7.88 4.92 4.69
CA LEU A 55 -7.84 6.14 3.88
C LEU A 55 -9.07 6.24 2.97
N LEU A 56 -9.35 5.18 2.21
CA LEU A 56 -10.50 5.08 1.31
C LEU A 56 -11.81 5.15 2.11
N GLY A 57 -11.89 4.50 3.27
CA GLY A 57 -13.05 4.58 4.16
C GLY A 57 -13.30 6.00 4.69
N ALA A 58 -12.25 6.71 5.10
CA ALA A 58 -12.35 8.10 5.55
C ALA A 58 -12.85 9.01 4.41
N ARG A 59 -12.33 8.83 3.20
CA ARG A 59 -12.78 9.53 1.99
C ARG A 59 -14.24 9.24 1.66
N TRP A 60 -14.67 7.99 1.76
CA TRP A 60 -16.05 7.60 1.51
C TRP A 60 -17.01 8.29 2.48
N ILE A 61 -16.68 8.31 3.77
CA ILE A 61 -17.52 8.95 4.80
C ILE A 61 -17.61 10.46 4.59
N GLU A 62 -16.50 11.11 4.21
CA GLU A 62 -16.46 12.57 4.00
C GLU A 62 -17.14 13.00 2.70
N ALA A 63 -16.87 12.29 1.60
CA ALA A 63 -17.31 12.69 0.27
C ALA A 63 -18.72 12.19 -0.08
N GLY A 64 -19.22 11.16 0.62
CA GLY A 64 -20.56 10.59 0.42
C GLY A 64 -20.71 9.72 -0.85
N TYR A 65 -19.61 9.47 -1.56
CA TYR A 65 -19.57 8.58 -2.73
C TYR A 65 -18.43 7.56 -2.60
N PHE A 66 -18.48 6.51 -3.43
CA PHE A 66 -17.49 5.45 -3.41
C PHE A 66 -16.13 5.94 -3.97
N PRO A 67 -15.00 5.73 -3.28
CA PRO A 67 -13.72 6.37 -3.55
C PRO A 67 -13.01 5.80 -4.79
N ILE A 68 -13.55 6.14 -5.97
CA ILE A 68 -13.03 5.84 -7.31
C ILE A 68 -13.21 7.08 -8.23
N SER A 69 -13.77 8.18 -7.72
CA SER A 69 -14.27 9.25 -8.58
C SER A 69 -13.17 10.09 -9.23
N ASN A 70 -11.99 10.17 -8.63
CA ASN A 70 -10.82 10.83 -9.20
C ASN A 70 -9.63 9.87 -9.39
N LEU A 71 -8.56 10.36 -10.03
CA LEU A 71 -7.39 9.54 -10.33
C LEU A 71 -6.62 9.15 -9.07
N TYR A 72 -6.50 10.05 -8.09
CA TYR A 72 -5.87 9.74 -6.81
C TYR A 72 -6.56 8.56 -6.10
N GLU A 73 -7.88 8.65 -5.92
CA GLU A 73 -8.72 7.61 -5.29
C GLU A 73 -8.64 6.30 -6.07
N SER A 74 -8.66 6.36 -7.40
CA SER A 74 -8.52 5.18 -8.26
C SER A 74 -7.15 4.50 -8.09
N LEU A 75 -6.06 5.26 -7.96
CA LEU A 75 -4.72 4.71 -7.75
C LEU A 75 -4.57 4.08 -6.36
N PHE A 76 -5.15 4.68 -5.32
CA PHE A 76 -5.18 4.10 -3.98
C PHE A 76 -6.05 2.86 -3.92
N PHE A 77 -7.21 2.86 -4.60
CA PHE A 77 -8.05 1.67 -4.73
C PHE A 77 -7.33 0.53 -5.47
N LEU A 78 -6.63 0.85 -6.57
CA LEU A 78 -5.79 -0.11 -7.29
C LEU A 78 -4.68 -0.68 -6.40
N THR A 79 -4.00 0.17 -5.65
CA THR A 79 -2.94 -0.24 -4.71
C THR A 79 -3.50 -1.14 -3.62
N TRP A 80 -4.66 -0.79 -3.06
CA TRP A 80 -5.35 -1.62 -2.08
C TRP A 80 -5.68 -3.01 -2.66
N GLY A 81 -6.26 -3.06 -3.86
CA GLY A 81 -6.55 -4.31 -4.55
C GLY A 81 -5.30 -5.14 -4.83
N LEU A 82 -4.23 -4.52 -5.32
CA LEU A 82 -2.95 -5.17 -5.60
C LEU A 82 -2.33 -5.76 -4.33
N THR A 83 -2.32 -5.01 -3.22
CA THR A 83 -1.77 -5.46 -1.94
C THR A 83 -2.63 -6.55 -1.30
N ALA A 84 -3.96 -6.52 -1.49
CA ALA A 84 -4.85 -7.60 -1.05
C ALA A 84 -4.60 -8.90 -1.84
N VAL A 85 -4.50 -8.80 -3.18
CA VAL A 85 -4.16 -9.94 -4.05
C VAL A 85 -2.78 -10.49 -3.72
N HIS A 86 -1.81 -9.61 -3.43
CA HIS A 86 -0.48 -10.02 -2.95
C HIS A 86 -0.57 -10.88 -1.70
N LEU A 87 -1.32 -10.46 -0.67
CA LEU A 87 -1.43 -11.21 0.59
C LEU A 87 -2.03 -12.61 0.37
N ILE A 88 -3.04 -12.71 -0.50
CA ILE A 88 -3.64 -13.98 -0.90
C ILE A 88 -2.62 -14.85 -1.64
N ALA A 89 -1.95 -14.30 -2.66
CA ALA A 89 -0.99 -15.01 -3.49
C ALA A 89 0.25 -15.48 -2.72
N GLU A 90 0.75 -14.66 -1.79
CA GLU A 90 1.86 -15.01 -0.91
C GLU A 90 1.47 -16.12 0.07
N GLY A 91 0.26 -16.06 0.63
CA GLY A 91 -0.27 -17.12 1.49
C GLY A 91 -0.46 -18.47 0.78
N MET A 92 -0.92 -18.44 -0.47
CA MET A 92 -1.12 -19.64 -1.30
C MET A 92 0.21 -20.24 -1.79
N SER A 93 1.09 -19.40 -2.35
CA SER A 93 2.33 -19.87 -2.96
C SER A 93 3.45 -20.14 -1.96
N ARG A 94 3.39 -19.53 -0.76
CA ARG A 94 4.49 -19.43 0.22
C ARG A 94 5.81 -18.97 -0.40
N SER A 95 5.75 -18.31 -1.56
CA SER A 95 6.92 -17.90 -2.33
C SER A 95 7.25 -16.45 -2.06
N ARG A 96 8.51 -16.21 -1.66
CA ARG A 96 9.05 -14.88 -1.36
C ARG A 96 9.21 -14.00 -2.62
N LEU A 97 9.16 -14.61 -3.80
CA LEU A 97 9.27 -13.91 -5.08
C LEU A 97 8.03 -13.06 -5.37
N VAL A 98 6.86 -13.44 -4.85
CA VAL A 98 5.61 -12.67 -5.03
C VAL A 98 5.83 -11.26 -4.50
N GLY A 99 6.26 -11.12 -3.24
CA GLY A 99 6.50 -9.80 -2.63
C GLY A 99 7.65 -9.02 -3.23
N THR A 100 8.67 -9.72 -3.75
CA THR A 100 9.79 -9.07 -4.45
C THR A 100 9.33 -8.28 -5.68
N VAL A 101 8.27 -8.75 -6.34
CA VAL A 101 7.71 -8.14 -7.56
C VAL A 101 6.53 -7.21 -7.24
N THR A 102 5.60 -7.61 -6.39
CA THR A 102 4.38 -6.84 -6.12
C THR A 102 4.63 -5.61 -5.24
N ALA A 103 5.56 -5.69 -4.28
CA ALA A 103 5.87 -4.58 -3.38
C ALA A 103 6.40 -3.32 -4.09
N PRO A 104 7.38 -3.40 -5.02
CA PRO A 104 7.80 -2.22 -5.77
C PRO A 104 6.69 -1.66 -6.67
N VAL A 105 5.81 -2.50 -7.21
CA VAL A 105 4.65 -2.02 -8.00
C VAL A 105 3.67 -1.23 -7.12
N ALA A 106 3.29 -1.78 -5.97
CA ALA A 106 2.41 -1.10 -5.01
C ALA A 106 3.02 0.22 -4.50
N MET A 107 4.32 0.18 -4.16
CA MET A 107 5.06 1.38 -3.75
C MET A 107 5.09 2.42 -4.87
N SER A 108 5.38 2.03 -6.11
CA SER A 108 5.49 2.98 -7.24
C SER A 108 4.18 3.68 -7.54
N ILE A 109 3.05 2.97 -7.49
CA ILE A 109 1.71 3.56 -7.67
C ILE A 109 1.43 4.57 -6.55
N THR A 110 1.70 4.18 -5.30
CA THR A 110 1.51 5.06 -4.13
C THR A 110 2.41 6.29 -4.20
N ALA A 111 3.67 6.11 -4.60
CA ALA A 111 4.64 7.18 -4.77
C ALA A 111 4.20 8.18 -5.86
N PHE A 112 3.70 7.67 -6.99
CA PHE A 112 3.18 8.52 -8.05
C PHE A 112 1.98 9.34 -7.58
N ALA A 113 1.02 8.72 -6.87
CA ALA A 113 -0.14 9.40 -6.33
C ALA A 113 0.24 10.48 -5.29
N ALA A 114 1.17 10.16 -4.38
CA ALA A 114 1.55 11.02 -3.27
C ALA A 114 2.50 12.17 -3.68
N LEU A 115 3.44 11.93 -4.59
CA LEU A 115 4.53 12.88 -4.88
C LEU A 115 4.37 13.63 -6.20
N THR A 116 3.81 12.99 -7.23
CA THR A 116 3.86 13.50 -8.62
C THR A 116 2.51 14.00 -9.10
N LEU A 117 1.41 13.50 -8.51
CA LEU A 117 0.07 13.80 -9.01
C LEU A 117 -0.28 15.30 -8.85
N PRO A 118 -0.68 16.00 -9.94
CA PRO A 118 -1.11 17.39 -9.89
C PRO A 118 -2.32 17.60 -8.97
N ALA A 119 -2.42 18.78 -8.36
CA ALA A 119 -3.51 19.11 -7.43
C ALA A 119 -4.91 19.00 -8.07
N ASP A 120 -5.03 19.29 -9.37
CA ASP A 120 -6.31 19.21 -10.10
C ASP A 120 -6.83 17.78 -10.29
N MET A 121 -5.98 16.76 -10.05
CA MET A 121 -6.31 15.33 -10.21
C MET A 121 -6.46 14.59 -8.87
N ARG A 122 -6.34 15.29 -7.73
CA ARG A 122 -6.34 14.73 -6.37
C ARG A 122 -7.70 14.68 -5.69
#